data_AF-A0A919M0T2-F1
#
_entry.id   AF-A0A919M0T2-F1
#
_cell.length_a   1.000
_cell.length_b   1.000
_cell.length_c   1.000
_cell.angle_alpha   90.00
_cell.angle_beta   90.00
_cell.angle_gamma   90.00
#
_symmetry.space_group_name_H-M   'P 1'
#
loop_
_entity.id
_entity.type
_entity.pdbx_description
1 polymer ?
#
loop_
_entity_poly.entity_id
_entity_poly.type
_entity_poly.pdbx_seq_one_letter_code
_entity_poly.pdbx_strand_id
1 'polypeptide(L)' 'MDKVQFAVGDLVKHIKPTINNGLQMCIEDVRTNKKGESEFKCSYFSGKKAALKTKWFKQKDLRLKETDITFF' A
#
# COMPACT_ATOMS: atom_id res chain seq x y z
N MET A 1 21.21 -4.99 -1.43
CA MET A 1 19.92 -4.82 -0.74
C MET A 1 19.02 -4.04 -1.69
N ASP A 2 18.21 -4.76 -2.45
CA ASP A 2 17.24 -4.15 -3.37
C ASP A 2 16.29 -3.25 -2.57
N LYS A 3 16.40 -1.94 -2.80
CA LYS A 3 15.42 -0.98 -2.28
C LYS A 3 14.14 -1.25 -3.05
N VAL A 4 13.21 -1.97 -2.42
CA VAL A 4 11.86 -2.19 -2.95
C VAL A 4 11.27 -0.82 -3.31
N GLN A 5 11.15 -0.53 -4.60
CA GLN A 5 10.47 0.66 -5.11
C GLN A 5 9.01 0.31 -5.30
N PHE A 6 8.13 1.10 -4.69
CA PHE A 6 6.70 1.01 -4.93
C PHE A 6 6.31 2.02 -6.01
N ALA A 7 5.37 1.65 -6.87
CA ALA A 7 4.81 2.48 -7.92
C ALA A 7 3.29 2.61 -7.79
N VAL A 8 2.72 3.60 -8.49
CA VAL A 8 1.26 3.70 -8.66
C VAL A 8 0.76 2.45 -9.37
N GLY A 9 -0.33 1.87 -8.86
CA GLY A 9 -0.89 0.59 -9.32
C GLY A 9 -0.42 -0.61 -8.51
N ASP A 10 0.64 -0.49 -7.70
CA ASP A 10 1.10 -1.61 -6.88
C ASP A 10 0.10 -1.99 -5.80
N LEU A 11 0.02 -3.30 -5.58
CA LEU A 11 -0.79 -3.90 -4.54
C LEU A 11 0.05 -4.14 -3.29
N VAL A 12 -0.29 -3.43 -2.22
CA VAL A 12 0.45 -3.45 -0.97
C VAL A 12 -0.44 -3.84 0.20
N LYS A 13 0.20 -4.23 1.30
CA LYS A 13 -0.44 -4.42 2.61
C LYS A 13 0.28 -3.56 3.64
N HIS A 14 -0.46 -3.15 4.67
CA HIS A 14 0.15 -2.51 5.81
C HIS A 14 0.85 -3.55 6.70
N ILE A 15 2.05 -3.25 7.22
CA ILE A 15 2.82 -4.19 8.06
C ILE A 15 2.08 -4.56 9.35
N LYS A 16 1.25 -3.65 9.87
CA LYS A 16 0.36 -3.90 11.01
C LYS A 16 -0.95 -4.47 10.51
N PRO A 17 -1.30 -5.73 10.84
CA PRO A 17 -2.51 -6.40 10.35
C PRO A 17 -3.81 -5.81 10.92
N THR A 18 -3.74 -4.99 11.97
CA THR A 18 -4.89 -4.25 12.49
C THR A 18 -5.31 -3.08 11.59
N ILE A 19 -4.40 -2.59 10.73
CA ILE A 19 -4.73 -1.55 9.76
C ILE A 19 -5.35 -2.21 8.54
N ASN A 20 -6.57 -1.76 8.20
CA ASN A 20 -7.37 -2.32 7.11
C ASN A 20 -7.55 -3.85 7.22
N ASN A 21 -7.55 -4.41 8.43
CA ASN A 21 -7.62 -5.86 8.67
C ASN A 21 -6.54 -6.68 7.91
N GLY A 22 -5.40 -6.07 7.57
CA GLY A 22 -4.35 -6.71 6.77
C GLY A 22 -4.76 -6.97 5.32
N LEU A 23 -5.86 -6.38 4.88
CA LEU A 23 -6.34 -6.45 3.51
C LEU A 23 -5.44 -5.62 2.59
N GLN A 24 -5.46 -6.02 1.32
CA GLN A 24 -4.74 -5.37 0.26
C GLN A 24 -5.23 -3.94 0.04
N MET A 25 -4.31 -3.08 -0.37
CA MET A 25 -4.53 -1.69 -0.75
C MET A 25 -3.83 -1.45 -2.09
N CYS A 26 -4.33 -0.49 -2.87
CA CYS A 26 -3.74 -0.08 -4.15
C CYS A 26 -3.08 1.30 -3.99
N ILE A 27 -1.87 1.48 -4.52
CA ILE A 27 -1.21 2.79 -4.52
C ILE A 27 -1.79 3.64 -5.65
N GLU A 28 -2.41 4.76 -5.30
CA GLU A 28 -3.00 5.73 -6.23
C GLU A 28 -2.05 6.88 -6.57
N ASP A 29 -1.15 7.21 -5.64
CA ASP A 29 -0.27 8.39 -5.76
C ASP A 29 0.99 8.23 -4.91
N VAL A 30 2.08 8.84 -5.36
CA VAL A 30 3.41 8.79 -4.74
C VAL A 30 3.95 10.21 -4.67
N ARG A 31 4.36 10.63 -3.47
CA ARG A 31 5.00 11.95 -3.28
C ARG A 31 6.16 11.88 -2.31
N THR A 32 7.03 12.87 -2.39
CA THR A 32 8.09 13.07 -1.40
C THR A 32 7.67 14.20 -0.46
N ASN A 33 7.70 13.94 0.85
CA ASN A 33 7.39 14.97 1.84
C ASN A 33 8.56 15.96 2.02
N LYS A 34 8.36 17.02 2.80
CA LYS A 34 9.40 18.05 3.07
C LYS A 34 10.69 17.52 3.72
N LYS A 35 10.68 16.28 4.24
CA LYS A 35 11.83 15.60 4.84
C LYS A 35 12.56 14.68 3.85
N GLY A 36 12.15 14.63 2.58
CA GLY A 36 12.72 13.72 1.60
C GLY A 36 12.22 12.28 1.71
N GLU A 37 11.18 12.01 2.52
CA GLU A 37 10.62 10.67 2.67
C GLU A 37 9.49 10.43 1.67
N SER A 38 9.45 9.26 1.04
CA SER A 38 8.35 8.85 0.16
C SER A 38 7.09 8.48 0.95
N GLU A 39 5.97 9.07 0.56
CA GLU A 39 4.62 8.78 1.05
C GLU A 39 3.76 8.25 -0.10
N PHE A 40 2.93 7.26 0.20
CA PHE A 40 2.12 6.52 -0.76
C PHE A 40 0.66 6.64 -0.38
N LYS A 41 -0.16 7.19 -1.28
CA LYS A 41 -1.61 7.26 -1.11
C LYS A 41 -2.18 5.91 -1.48
N CYS A 42 -2.67 5.18 -0.49
CA CYS A 42 -3.24 3.85 -0.71
C CYS A 42 -4.78 3.92 -0.62
N SER A 43 -5.46 3.34 -1.60
CA SER A 43 -6.90 3.14 -1.64
C SER A 43 -7.25 1.74 -1.12
N TYR A 44 -8.34 1.64 -0.35
CA TYR A 44 -8.83 0.38 0.21
C TYR A 44 -10.31 0.45 0.57
N PHE A 45 -10.97 -0.70 0.54
CA PHE A 45 -12.37 -0.82 0.96
C PHE A 45 -12.48 -1.14 2.44
N SER A 46 -13.38 -0.44 3.15
CA SER A 46 -13.53 -0.59 4.60
C SER A 46 -14.99 -0.58 5.05
N GLY A 47 -15.31 -1.43 6.03
CA GLY A 47 -16.63 -1.51 6.68
C GLY A 47 -17.65 -2.35 5.89
N LYS A 48 -18.85 -2.52 6.48
CA LYS A 48 -19.94 -3.36 5.92
C LYS A 48 -20.43 -2.92 4.54
N LYS A 49 -20.24 -1.64 4.19
CA LYS A 49 -20.67 -1.07 2.90
C LYS A 49 -19.57 -1.05 1.84
N ALA A 50 -18.38 -1.61 2.12
CA ALA A 50 -17.21 -1.54 1.25
C ALA A 50 -16.98 -0.11 0.71
N ALA A 51 -16.96 0.88 1.60
CA ALA A 51 -16.69 2.25 1.17
C ALA A 51 -15.22 2.39 0.78
N LEU A 52 -14.95 2.99 -0.38
CA LEU A 52 -13.59 3.32 -0.80
C LEU A 52 -13.02 4.40 0.13
N LYS A 53 -11.89 4.09 0.76
CA LYS A 53 -11.12 5.02 1.59
C LYS A 53 -9.74 5.18 0.98
N THR A 54 -9.17 6.37 1.14
CA THR A 54 -7.78 6.65 0.74
C THR A 54 -7.01 7.19 1.92
N LYS A 55 -5.79 6.71 2.14
CA LYS A 55 -4.92 7.20 3.22
C LYS A 55 -3.45 7.17 2.79
N TRP A 56 -2.68 8.14 3.26
CA TRP A 56 -1.23 8.20 3.05
C TRP A 56 -0.49 7.33 4.06
N PHE A 57 0.47 6.55 3.58
CA PHE A 57 1.34 5.70 4.38
C PHE A 57 2.80 5.92 4.00
N LYS A 58 3.72 5.67 4.93
CA LYS A 58 5.16 5.72 4.64
C LYS A 58 5.59 4.39 4.03
N GLN A 59 6.68 4.41 3.25
CA GLN A 59 7.27 3.20 2.67
C GLN A 59 7.48 2.08 3.70
N LYS A 60 8.02 2.44 4.87
CA LYS A 60 8.32 1.51 5.97
C LYS A 60 7.09 0.81 6.56
N ASP A 61 5.90 1.38 6.35
CA ASP A 61 4.64 0.86 6.87
C ASP A 61 3.97 -0.10 5.88
N LEU A 62 4.52 -0.24 4.67
CA LEU A 62 3.97 -1.02 3.57
C LEU A 62 4.87 -2.20 3.20
N ARG A 63 4.23 -3.26 2.70
CA ARG A 63 4.90 -4.38 2.01
C ARG A 63 4.18 -4.65 0.70
N LEU A 64 4.93 -4.92 -0.36
CA LEU A 64 4.37 -5.49 -1.59
C LEU A 64 3.66 -6.79 -1.22
N LYS A 65 2.46 -6.97 -1.77
CA LYS A 65 1.88 -8.29 -1.80
C LYS A 65 2.59 -9.03 -2.92
N GLU A 66 3.37 -10.06 -2.57
CA GLU A 66 3.87 -11.00 -3.57
C GLU A 66 2.66 -11.45 -4.39
N THR A 67 2.68 -11.11 -5.67
CA THR A 67 1.75 -11.70 -6.60
C THR A 67 2.35 -13.08 -6.81
N ASP A 68 1.73 -14.11 -6.24
CA ASP A 68 2.02 -15.49 -6.60
C ASP A 68 1.67 -15.63 -8.08
N ILE A 69 2.59 -15.24 -8.96
CA ILE A 69 2.51 -15.55 -10.38
C ILE A 69 2.90 -17.02 -10.46
N THR A 70 1.93 -17.90 -10.18
CA THR A 70 2.03 -19.31 -10.55
C THR A 70 1.88 -19.37 -12.05
N PHE A 71 2.99 -19.55 -12.77
CA PHE A 71 2.95 -19.92 -14.17
C PHE A 71 2.36 -21.34 -14.26
N PHE A 72 1.17 -21.47 -14.84
CA PHE A 72 0.58 -22.75 -15.25
C PHE A 72 0.91 -23.03 -16.71
#